data_AF-A0AAF0TTE2-F1
#
_entry.id   AF-A0AAF0TTE2-F1
#
_cell.length_a   1.000
_cell.length_b   1.000
_cell.length_c   1.000
_cell.angle_alpha   90.00
_cell.angle_beta   90.00
_cell.angle_gamma   90.00
#
_symmetry.space_group_name_H-M   'P 1'
#
loop_
_entity.id
_entity.type
_entity.pdbx_description
1 polymer ?
#
loop_
_entity_poly.entity_id
_entity_poly.type
_entity_poly.pdbx_seq_one_letter_code
_entity_poly.pdbx_strand_id
1 'polypeptide(L)' 'MQNVGNHIINEELDYDKDELKIIHYKSFALLNSFQLPAYEEIIASGYNEKGRLCFIHDHGGT' A
#
# COMPACT_ATOMS: atom_id res chain seq x y z
N MET A 1 -21.99 -18.81 -13.34
CA MET A 1 -22.27 -19.32 -11.97
C MET A 1 -21.71 -18.28 -11.01
N GLN A 2 -22.57 -17.54 -10.31
CA GLN A 2 -22.09 -16.59 -9.29
C GLN A 2 -21.47 -17.40 -8.16
N ASN A 3 -20.18 -17.17 -7.91
CA ASN A 3 -19.47 -17.73 -6.78
C ASN A 3 -20.08 -17.11 -5.51
N VAL A 4 -20.97 -17.84 -4.85
CA VAL A 4 -21.53 -17.48 -3.52
C VAL A 4 -20.48 -17.74 -2.43
N GLY A 5 -19.22 -17.45 -2.72
CA GLY A 5 -18.11 -17.43 -1.77
C GLY A 5 -18.09 -16.10 -1.02
N ASN A 6 -17.36 -16.07 0.10
CA ASN A 6 -17.23 -14.88 0.93
C ASN A 6 -16.80 -13.68 0.05
N HIS A 7 -17.68 -12.70 -0.08
CA HIS A 7 -17.49 -11.51 -0.92
C HIS A 7 -16.16 -10.82 -0.63
N ILE A 8 -15.79 -10.73 0.66
CA ILE A 8 -14.54 -10.12 1.11
C ILE A 8 -13.34 -10.87 0.55
N ILE A 9 -13.39 -12.21 0.53
CA ILE A 9 -12.29 -13.02 -0.03
C ILE A 9 -12.23 -12.86 -1.55
N ASN A 10 -13.37 -12.77 -2.23
CA ASN A 10 -13.39 -12.55 -3.67
C ASN A 10 -12.83 -11.15 -4.02
N GLU A 11 -13.18 -10.12 -3.25
CA GLU A 11 -12.59 -8.78 -3.40
C GLU A 11 -11.09 -8.76 -3.10
N GLU A 12 -10.63 -9.51 -2.10
CA GLU A 12 -9.20 -9.65 -1.79
C GLU A 12 -8.41 -10.44 -2.86
N LEU A 13 -9.07 -11.29 -3.64
CA LEU A 13 -8.43 -12.14 -4.64
C LEU A 13 -8.53 -11.59 -6.08
N ASP A 14 -9.48 -10.69 -6.36
CA ASP A 14 -9.77 -10.16 -7.70
C ASP A 14 -9.11 -8.78 -7.97
N TYR A 15 -7.92 -8.56 -7.41
CA TYR A 15 -7.18 -7.33 -7.68
C TYR A 15 -6.50 -7.37 -9.05
N ASP A 16 -6.72 -6.33 -9.86
CA ASP A 16 -5.89 -6.05 -11.03
C ASP A 16 -4.52 -5.52 -10.56
N LYS A 17 -3.54 -6.43 -10.51
CA LYS A 17 -2.18 -6.10 -10.07
C LYS A 17 -1.48 -5.12 -11.01
N ASP A 18 -1.80 -5.14 -12.30
CA ASP A 18 -1.17 -4.25 -13.27
C ASP A 18 -1.71 -2.82 -13.12
N GLU A 19 -3.03 -2.68 -12.93
CA GLU A 19 -3.65 -1.39 -12.61
C GLU A 19 -3.11 -0.83 -11.29
N LEU A 20 -3.07 -1.64 -10.23
CA LEU A 20 -2.54 -1.23 -8.93
C LEU A 20 -1.08 -0.80 -9.01
N LYS A 21 -0.27 -1.48 -9.84
CA LYS A 21 1.14 -1.11 -10.06
C LYS A 21 1.27 0.24 -10.77
N ILE A 22 0.41 0.52 -11.75
CA ILE A 22 0.37 1.83 -12.42
C ILE A 22 0.01 2.94 -11.43
N ILE A 23 -1.04 2.73 -10.62
CA ILE A 23 -1.46 3.67 -9.58
C ILE A 23 -0.32 3.89 -8.58
N HIS A 24 0.34 2.81 -8.15
CA HIS A 24 1.46 2.88 -7.24
C HIS A 24 2.59 3.78 -7.77
N TYR A 25 3.03 3.60 -9.02
CA TYR A 25 4.10 4.42 -9.58
C TYR A 25 3.73 5.91 -9.65
N LYS A 26 2.47 6.23 -9.99
CA LYS A 26 1.99 7.62 -10.01
C LYS A 26 2.05 8.25 -8.62
N SER A 27 1.53 7.55 -7.60
CA SER A 27 1.54 8.05 -6.22
C SER A 27 2.95 8.13 -5.64
N PHE A 28 3.80 7.14 -5.94
CA PHE A 28 5.20 7.13 -5.48
C PHE A 28 5.99 8.32 -6.01
N ALA A 29 5.77 8.71 -7.28
CA ALA A 29 6.41 9.88 -7.88
C ALA A 29 6.00 11.22 -7.24
N LEU A 30 4.89 11.26 -6.48
CA LEU A 30 4.39 12.45 -5.79
C LEU A 30 4.90 12.57 -4.34
N LEU A 31 5.62 11.57 -3.83
CA LEU A 31 6.11 11.60 -2.45
C LEU A 31 7.13 12.73 -2.29
N ASN A 32 6.90 13.56 -1.28
CA ASN A 32 7.86 14.61 -0.92
C ASN A 32 9.03 14.05 -0.08
N SER A 33 10.01 14.91 0.20
CA SER A 33 11.24 14.55 0.94
C SER A 33 11.00 14.02 2.36
N PHE A 34 9.85 14.31 2.97
CA PHE A 34 9.48 13.81 4.30
C PHE A 34 8.70 12.49 4.24
N GLN A 35 7.91 12.28 3.19
CA GLN A 35 7.09 11.09 3.02
C GLN A 35 7.88 9.89 2.47
N LEU A 36 8.84 10.13 1.58
CA LEU A 36 9.65 9.08 0.96
C LEU A 36 10.38 8.20 2.01
N PRO A 37 11.10 8.75 3.00
CA PRO A 37 11.78 7.93 4.01
C PRO A 37 10.81 7.09 4.86
N ALA A 38 9.62 7.64 5.17
CA ALA A 38 8.60 6.91 5.91
C ALA A 38 8.03 5.75 5.08
N TYR A 39 7.77 5.97 3.80
CA TYR A 39 7.35 4.94 2.86
C TYR A 39 8.39 3.81 2.76
N GLU A 40 9.67 4.15 2.57
CA GLU A 40 10.75 3.16 2.45
C GLU A 40 10.87 2.29 3.71
N GLU A 41 10.80 2.87 4.91
CA GLU A 41 10.86 2.11 6.16
C GLU A 41 9.64 1.17 6.32
N ILE A 42 8.44 1.60 5.92
CA ILE A 42 7.23 0.75 5.94
C ILE A 42 7.40 -0.45 5.01
N ILE A 43 7.84 -0.23 3.77
CA ILE A 43 8.08 -1.31 2.80
C ILE A 43 9.16 -2.25 3.30
N ALA A 44 10.28 -1.71 3.80
CA ALA A 44 11.36 -2.50 4.36
C ALA A 44 10.94 -3.29 5.61
N SER A 45 10.05 -2.75 6.44
CA SER A 45 9.48 -3.43 7.61
C SER A 45 8.62 -4.61 7.19
N GLY A 46 7.75 -4.43 6.18
CA GLY A 46 6.93 -5.50 5.62
C GLY A 46 7.76 -6.60 4.97
N TYR A 47 8.75 -6.24 4.15
CA TYR A 47 9.59 -7.23 3.44
C TYR A 47 10.47 -8.05 4.38
N ASN A 48 10.96 -7.45 5.46
CA ASN A 48 11.89 -8.09 6.39
C ASN A 48 11.21 -8.59 7.68
N GLU A 49 9.88 -8.63 7.73
CA GLU A 49 9.07 -9.04 8.89
C GLU A 49 9.48 -8.32 10.20
N LYS A 50 9.95 -7.07 10.11
CA LYS A 50 10.58 -6.40 11.26
C LYS A 50 9.58 -5.99 12.34
N GLY A 51 8.28 -6.11 12.09
CA GLY A 51 7.21 -5.87 13.06
C GLY A 51 7.25 -4.47 13.69
N ARG A 52 7.93 -3.51 13.06
CA ARG A 52 8.16 -2.19 13.63
C ARG A 52 6.95 -1.30 13.40
N LEU A 53 6.48 -0.68 14.49
CA LEU A 53 5.43 0.34 14.45
C LEU A 53 6.01 1.65 13.92
N CYS A 54 5.40 2.19 12.87
CA CYS A 54 5.71 3.51 12.33
C CYS A 54 4.55 4.46 12.67
N PHE A 55 4.83 5.58 13.33
CA PHE A 55 3.84 6.61 13.64
C PHE A 55 4.06 7.80 12.72
N ILE A 56 3.13 8.05 11.81
CA ILE A 56 3.15 9.23 10.94
C ILE A 56 2.42 10.36 11.67
N HIS A 57 3.14 11.40 12.05
CA HIS A 57 2.61 12.57 12.74
C HIS A 57 2.68 13.78 11.81
N ASP A 58 1.73 13.90 10.90
CA ASP A 58 1.43 15.15 10.19
C ASP A 58 0.05 15.08 9.51
N HIS A 59 -0.54 16.23 9.16
CA HIS A 59 -1.71 16.28 8.30
C HIS A 59 -1.30 15.82 6.89
N GLY A 60 -1.54 14.53 6.60
CA GLY A 60 -1.21 13.85 5.35
C GLY A 60 -2.01 14.31 4.11
N GLY A 61 -2.26 15.61 3.99
CA GLY A 61 -2.87 16.23 2.82
C GLY A 61 -2.00 17.39 2.32
N THR A 62 -1.19 17.13 1.31
CA THR A 62 -0.84 18.13 0.31
C THR A 62 -1.20 17.58 -1.04
#